data_AF-A0A1Q5RNQ0-F1
#
_entry.id   AF-A0A1Q5RNQ0-F1
#
_cell.length_a   1.000
_cell.length_b   1.000
_cell.length_c   1.000
_cell.angle_alpha   90.00
_cell.angle_beta   90.00
_cell.angle_gamma   90.00
#
_symmetry.space_group_name_H-M   'P 1'
#
loop_
_entity.id
_entity.type
_entity.pdbx_description
1 polymer ?
#
loop_
_entity_poly.entity_id
_entity_poly.type
_entity_poly.pdbx_seq_one_letter_code
_entity_poly.pdbx_strand_id
1 'polypeptide(L)' 'MIVLRPLRPREELFIVRSACGADIRTLCAGVQPGGGRIVQCIANNAASLSPACKDVLAPFAAR' A
#
# COMPACT_ATOMS: atom_id res chain seq x y z
N MET A 1 10.46 0.65 6.70
CA MET A 1 9.69 -0.23 5.80
C MET A 1 8.70 -1.01 6.64
N ILE A 2 7.44 -1.07 6.25
CA ILE A 2 6.46 -1.98 6.88
C ILE A 2 6.50 -3.27 6.09
N VAL A 3 6.51 -4.42 6.77
CA VAL A 3 6.33 -5.72 6.11
C VAL A 3 4.84 -6.04 6.14
N LEU A 4 4.24 -6.25 4.97
CA LEU A 4 2.83 -6.63 4.89
C LEU A 4 2.69 -8.15 4.80
N ARG A 5 1.68 -8.71 5.46
CA ARG A 5 1.29 -10.11 5.26
C ARG A 5 0.84 -10.33 3.82
N PRO A 6 0.86 -11.59 3.31
CA PRO A 6 0.29 -11.90 2.01
C PRO A 6 -1.16 -11.42 1.91
N LEU A 7 -1.40 -10.51 0.97
CA LEU A 7 -2.71 -9.93 0.74
C LEU A 7 -3.49 -10.76 -0.27
N ARG A 8 -4.80 -10.85 -0.05
CA ARG A 8 -5.74 -11.38 -1.04
C ARG A 8 -6.04 -10.30 -2.09
N PRO A 9 -6.42 -10.69 -3.32
CA PRO A 9 -6.75 -9.73 -4.38
C PRO A 9 -7.78 -8.66 -4.00
N ARG A 10 -8.76 -9.02 -3.14
CA ARG A 10 -9.76 -8.08 -2.62
C ARG A 10 -9.18 -7.04 -1.65
N GLU A 11 -8.20 -7.44 -0.84
CA GLU A 11 -7.52 -6.54 0.11
C GLU A 11 -6.59 -5.58 -0.63
N GLU A 12 -5.87 -6.07 -1.65
CA GLU A 12 -5.07 -5.21 -2.54
C GLU A 12 -5.95 -4.15 -3.21
N LEU A 13 -7.10 -4.55 -3.78
CA LEU A 13 -8.04 -3.61 -4.38
C LEU A 13 -8.58 -2.59 -3.37
N PHE A 14 -8.87 -3.02 -2.13
CA PHE A 14 -9.30 -2.12 -1.07
C PHE A 14 -8.24 -1.07 -0.78
N ILE A 15 -6.98 -1.46 -0.58
CA ILE A 15 -5.87 -0.53 -0.33
C ILE A 15 -5.75 0.48 -1.48
N VAL A 16 -5.76 0.02 -2.74
CA VAL A 16 -5.62 0.91 -3.90
C VAL A 16 -6.77 1.93 -3.99
N ARG A 17 -7.98 1.55 -3.60
CA ARG A 17 -9.17 2.41 -3.62
C ARG A 17 -9.38 3.23 -2.34
N SER A 18 -8.58 2.99 -1.30
CA SER A 18 -8.68 3.67 0.00
C SER A 18 -7.94 5.02 0.02
N ALA A 19 -7.70 5.55 1.22
CA ALA A 19 -6.86 6.73 1.46
C ALA A 19 -5.45 6.62 0.86
N CYS A 20 -4.94 5.40 0.62
CA CYS A 20 -3.66 5.19 -0.04
C CYS A 20 -3.64 5.62 -1.51
N GLY A 21 -4.78 5.88 -2.15
CA GLY A 21 -4.84 6.23 -3.57
C GLY A 21 -4.02 7.48 -3.94
N ALA A 22 -3.95 8.49 -3.05
CA ALA A 22 -3.11 9.67 -3.28
C ALA A 22 -1.61 9.34 -3.18
N ASP A 23 -1.23 8.62 -2.12
CA ASP A 23 0.15 8.18 -1.90
C ASP A 23 0.64 7.25 -3.03
N ILE A 24 -0.21 6.38 -3.56
CA ILE A 24 0.11 5.54 -4.72
C ILE A 24 0.42 6.41 -5.94
N ARG A 25 -0.39 7.44 -6.21
CA ARG A 25 -0.17 8.30 -7.38
C ARG A 25 1.10 9.14 -7.27
N THR A 26 1.50 9.54 -6.07
CA THR A 26 2.69 10.39 -5.86
C THR A 26 3.97 9.58 -5.71
N LEU A 27 3.94 8.48 -4.94
CA LEU A 27 5.11 7.68 -4.59
C LEU A 27 5.32 6.48 -5.52
N CYS A 28 4.26 6.00 -6.17
CA CYS A 28 4.28 4.77 -6.97
C CYS A 28 3.82 4.99 -8.44
N ALA A 29 3.89 6.22 -8.96
CA ALA A 29 3.39 6.58 -10.29
C ALA A 29 3.93 5.72 -11.45
N GLY A 30 5.19 5.24 -11.35
CA GLY A 30 5.83 4.39 -12.34
C GLY A 30 5.63 2.88 -12.13
N VAL A 31 4.89 2.47 -11.10
CA VAL A 31 4.71 1.06 -10.76
C VAL A 31 3.57 0.47 -11.58
N GLN A 32 3.90 -0.53 -12.39
CA GLN A 32 2.89 -1.21 -13.19
C GLN A 32 1.92 -2.00 -12.29
N PRO A 33 0.59 -1.84 -12.47
CA PRO A 33 -0.39 -2.52 -11.64
C PRO A 33 -0.35 -4.04 -11.81
N GLY A 34 -0.90 -4.74 -10.81
CA GLY A 34 -0.99 -6.20 -10.77
C GLY A 34 0.13 -6.88 -9.98
N GLY A 35 -0.17 -8.09 -9.50
CA GLY A 35 0.79 -8.94 -8.78
C GLY A 35 1.29 -8.36 -7.45
N GLY A 36 0.53 -7.51 -6.77
CA GLY A 36 0.94 -6.94 -5.48
C GLY A 36 1.97 -5.81 -5.57
N ARG A 37 2.42 -5.41 -6.77
CA ARG A 37 3.54 -4.47 -6.92
C ARG A 37 3.27 -3.10 -6.32
N ILE A 38 2.05 -2.58 -6.47
CA ILE A 38 1.68 -1.28 -5.90
C ILE A 38 1.72 -1.33 -4.38
N VAL A 39 1.25 -2.43 -3.79
CA VAL A 39 1.26 -2.58 -2.33
C VAL A 39 2.68 -2.73 -1.79
N GLN A 40 3.54 -3.47 -2.50
CA GLN A 40 4.98 -3.52 -2.19
C GLN A 40 5.64 -2.15 -2.26
N CYS A 41 5.34 -1.35 -3.29
CA CYS A 41 5.85 0.00 -3.40
C CYS A 41 5.45 0.87 -2.20
N ILE A 42 4.19 0.81 -1.79
CA ILE A 42 3.70 1.57 -0.64
C ILE A 42 4.33 1.09 0.68
N ALA A 43 4.49 -0.22 0.87
CA ALA A 43 5.14 -0.81 2.04
C ALA A 43 6.59 -0.35 2.19
N ASN A 44 7.32 -0.24 1.06
CA ASN A 44 8.68 0.27 1.00
C ASN A 44 8.75 1.76 1.33
N ASN A 45 7.75 2.53 0.91
CA ASN A 45 7.65 3.98 1.16
C ASN A 45 6.94 4.33 2.48
N ALA A 46 6.76 3.37 3.40
CA ALA A 46 6.00 3.54 4.65
C ALA A 46 6.35 4.80 5.46
N ALA A 47 7.60 5.27 5.42
CA ALA A 47 8.02 6.49 6.11
C ALA A 47 7.31 7.74 5.56
N SER A 48 7.16 7.82 4.24
CA SER A 48 6.61 8.96 3.49
C SER A 48 5.09 8.89 3.27
N LEU A 49 4.43 7.82 3.72
CA LEU A 49 2.98 7.69 3.61
C LEU A 49 2.25 8.70 4.49
N SER A 50 1.10 9.15 3.99
CA SER A 50 0.15 9.90 4.80
C SER A 50 -0.30 9.09 6.03
N PRO A 51 -0.66 9.76 7.15
CA PRO A 51 -1.21 9.08 8.32
C PRO A 51 -2.42 8.20 7.97
N ALA A 52 -3.31 8.69 7.11
CA ALA A 52 -4.50 7.95 6.68
C ALA A 52 -4.16 6.64 5.94
N CYS A 53 -3.13 6.64 5.08
CA CYS A 53 -2.71 5.39 4.43
C CYS A 53 -2.00 4.44 5.42
N LYS A 54 -1.24 4.95 6.39
CA LYS A 54 -0.65 4.12 7.45
C LYS A 54 -1.73 3.37 8.25
N ASP A 55 -2.82 4.05 8.58
CA ASP A 55 -3.97 3.44 9.29
C ASP A 55 -4.64 2.36 8.45
N VAL A 56 -4.80 2.58 7.15
CA VAL A 56 -5.31 1.56 6.21
C VAL A 56 -4.42 0.32 6.19
N LEU A 57 -3.09 0.49 6.26
CA LEU A 57 -2.13 -0.61 6.16
C LEU A 57 -1.93 -1.35 7.49
N ALA A 58 -2.22 -0.72 8.64
CA ALA A 58 -1.99 -1.30 9.95
C ALA A 58 -2.61 -2.71 10.16
N PRO A 59 -3.85 -3.01 9.69
CA PRO A 59 -4.44 -4.35 9.78
C PRO A 59 -3.76 -5.42 8.90
N PHE A 60 -2.91 -4.98 7.97
CA PHE A 60 -2.19 -5.83 7.02
C PHE A 60 -0.69 -5.90 7.33
N ALA A 61 -0.19 -5.09 8.27
CA ALA A 61 1.18 -5.15 8.73
C ALA A 61 1.42 -6.49 9.46
N ALA A 62 2.43 -7.22 8.99
CA ALA A 62 3.03 -8.30 9.75
C ALA A 62 4.03 -7.70 10.74
N ARG A 63 4.06 -8.23 11.97
CA ARG A 63 5.12 -7.96 12.94
C ARG A 63 6.41 -8.64 12.52
#